data_AF-A0A7H4LTB2-F1
#
_entry.id   AF-A0A7H4LTB2-F1
#
_cell.length_a   1.000
_cell.length_b   1.000
_cell.length_c   1.000
_cell.angle_alpha   90.00
_cell.angle_beta   90.00
_cell.angle_gamma   90.00
#
_symmetry.space_group_name_H-M   'P 1'
#
loop_
_entity.id
_entity.type
_entity.pdbx_description
1 polymer ?
#
loop_
_entity_poly.entity_id
_entity_poly.type
_entity_poly.pdbx_seq_one_letter_code
_entity_poly.pdbx_strand_id
1 'polypeptide(L)'
;MLTRWRELSRRDAIIAVQVIVAEEAATAAELAKSVETWGVELENGQRVTVGSEAQAAAFARQAGSRPTRIARRESAVLFGTPETGEAQLDALQSAWNIDEFIIDTPINDGAARLNSLRLLARANLSAEGAAMSLSEQLIRWRRELHQYPELSLQEVDTTARIRDWLQSGGISLLPYELKTGAVAEVGSGDKVIALRADIDALPIEEAASVPFRSLNAGVMHACGHDIHTSVILGAALLLKQREAQLAGRVRILFQPAEESFGGAKTLIRAGVLEGVSAIFGMHNEPGLPVGEFATRGGAFYANVDRFVFKVTGKGAHAARPHEGKDAILLASQLVTLLQSVASREVNTLDSVVLSVTRIQGGNTWNVLPESVELEGTLRTHSSEVQQRVKARVSEIAAGFASAFGAQIDVFWYAGPTALVNDERWAAFASDVADKSGYRTHHADLHLGGEDFAVYLQHIPGAFVSIGSASEFGLHHPAFNPDERLIARRRTTLPIWQRRH
;
A
#
# COMPACT_ATOMS: atom_id res chain seq x y z
N MET A 1 -10.56 34.96 -21.83
CA MET A 1 -11.76 35.37 -22.60
C MET A 1 -12.88 34.36 -22.39
N LEU A 2 -14.15 34.78 -22.23
CA LEU A 2 -15.29 33.87 -21.94
C LEU A 2 -16.45 34.09 -22.92
N THR A 3 -16.95 33.01 -23.52
CA THR A 3 -18.11 33.07 -24.43
C THR A 3 -19.19 32.11 -23.96
N ARG A 4 -20.41 32.61 -23.71
CA ARG A 4 -21.53 31.83 -23.18
C ARG A 4 -22.21 30.98 -24.25
N TRP A 5 -22.45 29.72 -23.93
CA TRP A 5 -23.34 28.79 -24.65
C TRP A 5 -24.69 28.72 -23.93
N ARG A 6 -25.80 28.88 -24.65
CA ARG A 6 -27.14 28.63 -24.12
C ARG A 6 -27.97 27.89 -25.15
N GLU A 7 -28.05 26.58 -24.99
CA GLU A 7 -29.28 25.79 -24.89
C GLU A 7 -28.89 24.31 -24.93
N LEU A 8 -29.19 23.57 -23.86
CA LEU A 8 -29.70 22.20 -23.83
C LEU A 8 -29.74 21.76 -22.35
N SER A 9 -30.88 21.18 -21.98
CA SER A 9 -31.22 20.56 -20.71
C SER A 9 -30.06 19.80 -20.05
N ARG A 10 -29.75 20.12 -18.78
CA ARG A 10 -28.84 19.40 -17.85
C ARG A 10 -27.75 18.56 -18.53
N ARG A 11 -26.66 19.20 -18.95
CA ARG A 11 -25.38 18.53 -19.26
C ARG A 11 -24.20 19.42 -18.88
N ASP A 12 -23.14 18.76 -18.45
CA ASP A 12 -21.88 19.30 -17.95
C ASP A 12 -21.34 20.41 -18.87
N ALA A 13 -21.05 21.59 -18.31
CA ALA A 13 -20.63 22.75 -19.09
C ALA A 13 -19.10 22.79 -19.13
N ILE A 14 -18.50 22.45 -20.28
CA ILE A 14 -17.07 22.64 -20.54
C ILE A 14 -16.86 24.01 -21.18
N ILE A 15 -15.99 24.83 -20.61
CA ILE A 15 -15.67 26.16 -21.15
C ILE A 15 -14.21 26.25 -21.56
N ALA A 16 -13.97 26.57 -22.83
CA ALA A 16 -12.62 26.95 -23.28
C ALA A 16 -12.30 28.37 -22.82
N VAL A 17 -11.19 28.53 -22.10
CA VAL A 17 -10.66 29.82 -21.63
C VAL A 17 -9.33 30.07 -22.31
N GLN A 18 -9.26 31.21 -22.98
CA GLN A 18 -8.00 31.70 -23.52
C GLN A 18 -7.24 32.47 -22.45
N VAL A 19 -6.01 32.03 -22.14
CA VAL A 19 -5.13 32.56 -21.10
C VAL A 19 -3.81 33.03 -21.71
N ILE A 20 -3.42 34.27 -21.36
CA ILE A 20 -2.16 34.90 -21.74
C ILE A 20 -1.45 35.33 -20.46
N VAL A 21 -0.15 35.03 -20.38
CA VAL A 21 0.71 35.44 -19.27
C VAL A 21 1.90 36.20 -19.83
N ALA A 22 2.21 37.33 -19.21
CA ALA A 22 3.40 38.13 -19.48
C ALA A 22 3.99 38.63 -18.15
N GLU A 23 5.26 39.00 -18.16
CA GLU A 23 5.95 39.50 -16.95
C GLU A 23 5.42 40.87 -16.51
N GLU A 24 4.92 41.69 -17.46
CA GLU A 24 4.32 42.99 -17.19
C GLU A 24 2.86 43.05 -17.63
N ALA A 25 2.02 43.68 -16.81
CA ALA A 25 0.59 43.85 -17.09
C ALA A 25 0.32 44.60 -18.41
N ALA A 26 1.17 45.56 -18.77
CA ALA A 26 1.07 46.29 -20.04
C ALA A 26 1.29 45.36 -21.25
N THR A 27 2.25 44.45 -21.16
CA THR A 27 2.51 43.45 -22.20
C THR A 27 1.38 42.44 -22.32
N ALA A 28 0.83 41.96 -21.21
CA ALA A 28 -0.33 41.08 -21.21
C ALA A 28 -1.57 41.76 -21.83
N ALA A 29 -1.79 43.04 -21.51
CA ALA A 29 -2.86 43.84 -22.10
C ALA A 29 -2.69 44.04 -23.60
N GLU A 30 -1.47 44.26 -24.08
CA GLU A 30 -1.20 44.42 -25.51
C GLU A 30 -1.37 43.11 -26.27
N LEU A 31 -0.88 42.00 -25.73
CA LEU A 31 -1.07 40.66 -26.30
C LEU A 31 -2.56 40.28 -26.34
N ALA A 32 -3.33 40.61 -25.29
CA ALA A 32 -4.77 40.36 -25.25
C ALA A 32 -5.55 41.11 -26.35
N LYS A 33 -5.11 42.32 -26.74
CA LYS A 33 -5.71 43.07 -27.87
C LYS A 33 -5.51 42.38 -29.22
N SER A 34 -4.43 41.60 -29.35
CA SER A 34 -4.12 40.85 -30.58
C SER A 34 -4.90 39.55 -30.73
N VAL A 35 -5.61 39.12 -29.68
CA VAL A 35 -6.45 37.92 -29.71
C VAL A 35 -7.77 38.25 -30.38
N GLU A 36 -8.06 37.53 -31.46
CA GLU A 36 -9.36 37.59 -32.11
C GLU A 36 -10.21 36.39 -31.73
N THR A 37 -11.50 36.64 -31.54
CA THR A 37 -12.49 35.58 -31.33
C THR A 37 -13.54 35.66 -32.42
N TRP A 38 -13.73 34.57 -33.14
CA TRP A 38 -14.69 34.46 -34.22
C TRP A 38 -15.71 33.37 -33.89
N GLY A 39 -16.99 33.74 -33.92
CA GLY A 39 -18.09 32.79 -33.80
C GLY A 39 -18.47 32.25 -35.17
N VAL A 40 -18.55 30.93 -35.30
CA VAL A 40 -19.06 30.24 -36.48
C VAL A 40 -20.37 29.58 -36.12
N GLU A 41 -21.37 29.71 -36.99
CA GLU A 41 -22.62 28.98 -36.95
C GLU A 41 -22.77 28.23 -38.27
N LEU A 42 -23.07 26.94 -38.19
CA LEU A 42 -23.23 26.03 -39.32
C LEU A 42 -24.72 25.74 -39.56
N GLU A 43 -25.08 25.36 -40.79
CA GLU A 43 -26.46 25.03 -41.18
C GLU A 43 -27.06 23.88 -40.35
N ASN A 44 -26.22 22.95 -39.88
CA ASN A 44 -26.62 21.84 -39.02
C ASN A 44 -26.90 22.26 -37.54
N GLY A 45 -26.86 23.56 -37.24
CA GLY A 45 -27.09 24.12 -35.90
C GLY A 45 -25.87 24.08 -34.99
N GLN A 46 -24.75 23.49 -35.42
CA GLN A 46 -23.50 23.58 -34.67
C GLN A 46 -23.00 25.01 -34.68
N ARG A 47 -22.54 25.46 -33.53
CA ARG A 47 -21.79 26.70 -33.41
C ARG A 47 -20.39 26.34 -32.91
N VAL A 48 -19.39 27.19 -33.13
CA VAL A 48 -18.09 27.12 -32.43
C VAL A 48 -17.51 28.52 -32.27
N THR A 49 -16.60 28.71 -31.31
CA THR A 49 -15.75 29.91 -31.24
C THR A 49 -14.31 29.51 -31.52
N VAL A 50 -13.63 30.24 -32.41
CA VAL A 50 -12.26 29.97 -32.84
C VAL A 50 -11.40 31.23 -32.79
N GLY A 51 -10.08 31.07 -32.82
CA GLY A 51 -9.11 32.15 -32.62
C GLY A 51 -8.77 32.99 -33.85
N SER A 52 -9.31 32.64 -35.03
CA SER A 52 -9.13 33.45 -36.26
C SER A 52 -10.22 33.16 -37.30
N GLU A 53 -10.42 34.09 -38.22
CA GLU A 53 -11.31 33.92 -39.37
C GLU A 53 -10.89 32.74 -40.27
N ALA A 54 -9.59 32.51 -40.42
CA ALA A 54 -9.05 31.39 -41.19
C ALA A 54 -9.40 30.03 -40.55
N GLN A 55 -9.32 29.94 -39.22
CA GLN A 55 -9.78 28.76 -38.47
C GLN A 55 -11.30 28.58 -38.56
N ALA A 56 -12.06 29.68 -38.59
CA ALA A 56 -13.51 29.63 -38.76
C ALA A 56 -13.91 29.02 -40.10
N ALA A 57 -13.25 29.46 -41.17
CA ALA A 57 -13.45 28.91 -42.50
C ALA A 57 -12.96 27.45 -42.62
N ALA A 58 -11.86 27.09 -41.95
CA ALA A 58 -11.34 25.72 -41.93
C ALA A 58 -12.26 24.75 -41.17
N PHE A 59 -12.82 25.17 -40.04
CA PHE A 59 -13.75 24.38 -39.25
C PHE A 59 -15.01 24.04 -40.04
N ALA A 60 -15.61 25.02 -40.73
CA ALA A 60 -16.78 24.78 -41.56
C ALA A 60 -16.50 23.75 -42.67
N ARG A 61 -15.31 23.78 -43.29
CA ARG A 61 -14.89 22.76 -44.26
C ARG A 61 -14.74 21.37 -43.63
N GLN A 62 -14.12 21.27 -42.46
CA GLN A 62 -13.92 19.99 -41.76
C GLN A 62 -15.24 19.39 -41.25
N ALA A 63 -16.17 20.22 -40.80
CA ALA A 63 -17.47 19.78 -40.32
C ALA A 63 -18.44 19.34 -41.44
N GLY A 64 -18.04 19.50 -42.71
CA GLY A 64 -18.86 19.10 -43.86
C GLY A 64 -20.19 19.86 -43.99
N SER A 65 -20.31 21.03 -43.34
CA SER A 65 -21.53 21.84 -43.30
C SER A 65 -21.21 23.30 -43.62
N ARG A 66 -22.11 23.97 -44.35
CA ARG A 66 -21.87 25.37 -44.74
C ARG A 66 -22.06 26.30 -43.53
N PRO A 67 -21.21 27.33 -43.38
CA PRO A 67 -21.41 28.32 -42.35
C PRO A 67 -22.57 29.24 -42.75
N THR A 68 -23.57 29.36 -41.87
CA THR A 68 -24.66 30.34 -42.00
C THR A 68 -24.26 31.72 -41.48
N ARG A 69 -23.32 31.76 -40.52
CA ARG A 69 -22.79 33.01 -39.98
C ARG A 69 -21.36 32.83 -39.49
N ILE A 70 -20.48 33.72 -39.93
CA ILE A 70 -19.13 33.91 -39.35
C ILE A 70 -19.06 35.38 -38.92
N ALA A 71 -18.83 35.63 -37.63
CA ALA A 71 -18.76 36.97 -37.11
C ALA A 71 -17.73 37.08 -36.00
N ARG A 72 -16.97 38.18 -36.01
CA ARG A 72 -16.10 38.56 -34.91
C ARG A 72 -16.95 38.79 -33.65
N ARG A 73 -16.50 38.25 -32.53
CA ARG A 73 -17.10 38.43 -31.20
C ARG A 73 -16.21 39.30 -30.35
N GLU A 74 -16.82 40.23 -29.62
CA GLU A 74 -16.18 40.88 -28.50
C GLU A 74 -16.17 39.91 -27.32
N SER A 75 -14.99 39.74 -26.73
CA SER A 75 -14.79 38.86 -25.60
C SER A 75 -14.52 39.67 -24.33
N ALA A 76 -15.11 39.25 -23.22
CA ALA A 76 -14.76 39.80 -21.92
C ALA A 76 -13.32 39.39 -21.57
N VAL A 77 -12.47 40.37 -21.28
CA VAL A 77 -11.09 40.15 -20.84
C VAL A 77 -11.01 40.38 -19.33
N LEU A 78 -10.47 39.41 -18.62
CA LEU A 78 -10.20 39.50 -17.19
C LEU A 78 -8.70 39.72 -17.02
N PHE A 79 -8.33 40.71 -16.21
CA PHE A 79 -6.95 41.05 -15.90
C PHE A 79 -6.69 40.83 -14.42
N GLY A 80 -5.51 40.31 -14.10
CA GLY A 80 -5.08 40.06 -12.73
C GLY A 80 -3.72 39.41 -12.62
N THR A 81 -3.20 39.36 -11.39
CA THR A 81 -2.15 38.44 -10.94
C THR A 81 -2.66 36.98 -10.97
N PRO A 82 -1.77 35.96 -10.91
CA PRO A 82 -2.17 34.56 -10.84
C PRO A 82 -3.24 34.28 -9.78
N GLU A 83 -3.07 34.82 -8.57
CA GLU A 83 -3.96 34.61 -7.42
C GLU A 83 -5.35 35.22 -7.67
N THR A 84 -5.40 36.42 -8.22
CA THR A 84 -6.67 37.06 -8.61
C THR A 84 -7.31 36.37 -9.82
N GLY A 85 -6.52 35.78 -10.71
CA GLY A 85 -7.00 35.03 -11.87
C GLY A 85 -7.67 33.72 -11.47
N GLU A 86 -7.08 32.97 -10.55
CA GLU A 86 -7.68 31.76 -9.96
C GLU A 86 -9.00 32.08 -9.26
N ALA A 87 -9.03 33.10 -8.39
CA ALA A 87 -10.25 33.51 -7.70
C ALA A 87 -11.37 33.92 -8.67
N GLN A 88 -11.03 34.54 -9.81
CA GLN A 88 -11.98 34.89 -10.86
C GLN A 88 -12.51 33.65 -11.60
N LEU A 89 -11.66 32.65 -11.88
CA LEU A 89 -12.06 31.38 -12.49
C LEU A 89 -12.95 30.56 -11.55
N ASP A 90 -12.64 30.50 -10.26
CA ASP A 90 -13.46 29.82 -9.25
C ASP A 90 -14.85 30.45 -9.10
N ALA A 91 -14.90 31.79 -9.13
CA ALA A 91 -16.16 32.53 -9.10
C ALA A 91 -17.02 32.22 -10.34
N LEU A 92 -16.41 32.08 -11.51
CA LEU A 92 -17.10 31.70 -12.74
C LEU A 92 -17.55 30.24 -12.72
N GLN A 93 -16.69 29.35 -12.22
CA GLN A 93 -17.01 27.94 -12.07
C GLN A 93 -18.27 27.75 -11.21
N SER A 94 -18.30 28.46 -10.08
CA SER A 94 -19.41 28.45 -9.13
C SER A 94 -20.67 29.11 -9.71
N ALA A 95 -20.52 30.28 -10.34
CA ALA A 95 -21.67 31.03 -10.85
C ALA A 95 -22.35 30.33 -12.04
N TRP A 96 -21.58 29.62 -12.87
CA TRP A 96 -22.06 29.06 -14.13
C TRP A 96 -22.13 27.53 -14.14
N ASN A 97 -21.83 26.88 -13.00
CA ASN A 97 -21.82 25.42 -12.84
C ASN A 97 -20.98 24.75 -13.93
N ILE A 98 -19.72 25.17 -14.04
CA ILE A 98 -18.75 24.69 -15.03
C ILE A 98 -18.01 23.51 -14.43
N ASP A 99 -17.98 22.38 -15.13
CA ASP A 99 -17.32 21.18 -14.65
C ASP A 99 -15.82 21.19 -14.99
N GLU A 100 -15.46 21.78 -16.13
CA GLU A 100 -14.09 21.80 -16.63
C GLU A 100 -13.79 23.07 -17.45
N PHE A 101 -12.56 23.58 -17.29
CA PHE A 101 -11.99 24.60 -18.17
C PHE A 101 -10.93 23.99 -19.09
N ILE A 102 -11.02 24.28 -20.39
CA ILE A 102 -9.95 23.96 -21.34
C ILE A 102 -9.13 25.23 -21.55
N ILE A 103 -7.83 25.18 -21.21
CA ILE A 103 -6.94 26.34 -21.33
C ILE A 103 -6.26 26.34 -22.70
N ASP A 104 -6.35 27.45 -23.42
CA ASP A 104 -5.60 27.71 -24.66
C ASP A 104 -4.83 29.04 -24.56
N THR A 105 -3.69 29.16 -25.23
CA THR A 105 -2.88 30.39 -25.30
C THR A 105 -2.86 30.88 -26.76
N PRO A 106 -3.83 31.72 -27.17
CA PRO A 106 -4.09 32.07 -28.56
C PRO A 106 -3.21 33.23 -29.06
N ILE A 107 -1.89 33.15 -28.86
CA ILE A 107 -0.95 34.16 -29.33
C ILE A 107 -0.40 33.72 -30.70
N ASN A 108 -0.58 34.54 -31.73
CA ASN A 108 -0.13 34.23 -33.10
C ASN A 108 1.39 34.35 -33.27
N ASP A 109 2.04 35.27 -32.54
CA ASP A 109 3.49 35.39 -32.56
C ASP A 109 4.15 34.21 -31.82
N GLY A 110 4.97 33.42 -32.52
CA GLY A 110 5.52 32.18 -31.98
C GLY A 110 6.44 32.39 -30.77
N ALA A 111 7.20 33.49 -30.72
CA ALA A 111 8.11 33.78 -29.62
C ALA A 111 7.33 34.24 -28.37
N ALA A 112 6.36 35.13 -28.53
CA ALA A 112 5.48 35.58 -27.47
C ALA A 112 4.58 34.45 -26.94
N ARG A 113 4.09 33.56 -27.82
CA ARG A 113 3.34 32.36 -27.42
C ARG A 113 4.20 31.44 -26.57
N LEU A 114 5.42 31.14 -27.01
CA LEU A 114 6.34 30.30 -26.26
C LEU A 114 6.72 30.93 -24.92
N ASN A 115 6.89 32.26 -24.86
CA ASN A 115 7.17 32.97 -23.61
C ASN A 115 5.97 32.90 -22.65
N SER A 116 4.75 33.15 -23.13
CA SER A 116 3.54 33.01 -22.32
C SER A 116 3.35 31.58 -21.81
N LEU A 117 3.61 30.55 -22.63
CA LEU A 117 3.57 29.15 -22.20
C LEU A 117 4.65 28.82 -21.17
N ARG A 118 5.86 29.38 -21.31
CA ARG A 118 6.93 29.25 -20.31
C ARG A 118 6.57 29.93 -19.01
N LEU A 119 5.91 31.09 -19.05
CA LEU A 119 5.46 31.79 -17.85
C LEU A 119 4.29 31.09 -17.17
N LEU A 120 3.37 30.48 -17.93
CA LEU A 120 2.33 29.59 -17.40
C LEU A 120 2.94 28.35 -16.74
N ALA A 121 3.91 27.72 -17.40
CA ALA A 121 4.64 26.60 -16.81
C ALA A 121 5.42 27.05 -15.57
N ARG A 122 6.04 28.24 -15.60
CA ARG A 122 6.72 28.83 -14.45
C ARG A 122 5.77 29.24 -13.34
N ALA A 123 4.53 29.62 -13.61
CA ALA A 123 3.52 29.88 -12.58
C ALA A 123 3.14 28.57 -11.86
N ASN A 124 3.01 27.48 -12.63
CA ASN A 124 2.89 26.13 -12.07
C ASN A 124 4.14 25.69 -11.29
N LEU A 125 5.34 26.07 -11.73
CA LEU A 125 6.62 25.79 -11.05
C LEU A 125 6.98 26.83 -9.95
N SER A 126 6.33 27.99 -9.90
CA SER A 126 6.51 29.01 -8.85
C SER A 126 5.49 28.83 -7.74
N ALA A 127 4.40 28.12 -8.02
CA ALA A 127 3.67 27.37 -7.00
C ALA A 127 4.54 26.26 -6.36
N GLU A 128 5.57 25.75 -7.04
CA GLU A 128 6.62 24.87 -6.44
C GLU A 128 7.70 25.65 -5.65
N GLY A 129 7.52 26.96 -5.45
CA GLY A 129 8.14 27.71 -4.35
C GLY A 129 7.45 27.49 -3.01
N ALA A 130 6.30 26.80 -2.99
CA ALA A 130 5.74 26.23 -1.78
C ALA A 130 6.53 24.96 -1.41
N ALA A 131 6.90 24.82 -0.14
CA ALA A 131 7.46 23.57 0.37
C ALA A 131 6.63 22.38 -0.13
N MET A 132 7.30 21.35 -0.67
CA MET A 132 6.69 20.08 -1.09
C MET A 132 5.63 19.67 -0.07
N SER A 133 4.40 19.42 -0.52
CA SER A 133 3.34 19.04 0.40
C SER A 133 3.73 17.77 1.16
N LEU A 134 3.25 17.61 2.39
CA LEU A 134 3.53 16.40 3.17
C LEU A 134 3.19 15.13 2.36
N SER A 135 2.06 15.15 1.64
CA SER A 135 1.64 14.05 0.78
C SER A 135 2.67 13.68 -0.29
N GLU A 136 3.19 14.67 -1.03
CA GLU A 136 4.21 14.44 -2.06
C GLU A 136 5.51 13.95 -1.46
N GLN A 137 5.88 14.48 -0.29
CA GLN A 137 7.06 14.06 0.45
C GLN A 137 6.97 12.59 0.90
N LEU A 138 5.81 12.16 1.41
CA LEU A 138 5.59 10.78 1.86
C LEU A 138 5.60 9.80 0.68
N ILE A 139 4.99 10.17 -0.46
CA ILE A 139 5.06 9.38 -1.69
C ILE A 139 6.51 9.27 -2.17
N ARG A 140 7.27 10.37 -2.14
CA ARG A 140 8.70 10.37 -2.50
C ARG A 140 9.50 9.42 -1.61
N TRP A 141 9.33 9.49 -0.29
CA TRP A 141 10.00 8.58 0.64
C TRP A 141 9.61 7.13 0.43
N ARG A 142 8.32 6.85 0.23
CA ARG A 142 7.86 5.49 -0.11
C ARG A 142 8.58 4.96 -1.35
N ARG A 143 8.63 5.76 -2.42
CA ARG A 143 9.29 5.36 -3.68
C ARG A 143 10.80 5.20 -3.50
N GLU A 144 11.43 6.04 -2.69
CA GLU A 144 12.85 5.89 -2.35
C GLU A 144 13.10 4.58 -1.60
N LEU A 145 12.29 4.24 -0.59
CA LEU A 145 12.37 2.94 0.07
C LEU A 145 12.15 1.79 -0.91
N HIS A 146 11.16 1.90 -1.79
CA HIS A 146 10.89 0.90 -2.83
C HIS A 146 12.06 0.66 -3.79
N GLN A 147 12.80 1.72 -4.15
CA GLN A 147 13.97 1.63 -5.03
C GLN A 147 15.18 0.98 -4.37
N TYR A 148 15.30 1.08 -3.04
CA TYR A 148 16.43 0.55 -2.28
C TYR A 148 15.97 -0.42 -1.18
N PRO A 149 15.27 -1.51 -1.53
CA PRO A 149 14.73 -2.44 -0.56
C PRO A 149 15.86 -3.27 0.06
N GLU A 150 15.75 -3.59 1.35
CA GLU A 150 16.74 -4.39 2.08
C GLU A 150 16.06 -5.55 2.81
N LEU A 151 16.73 -6.71 2.84
CA LEU A 151 16.21 -7.92 3.46
C LEU A 151 16.18 -7.81 4.99
N SER A 152 15.37 -8.66 5.62
CA SER A 152 15.31 -8.83 7.07
C SER A 152 16.70 -8.89 7.72
N LEU A 153 16.92 -8.10 8.78
CA LEU A 153 18.17 -7.95 9.56
C LEU A 153 19.36 -7.31 8.82
N GLN A 154 19.11 -6.80 7.61
CA GLN A 154 20.08 -6.14 6.73
C GLN A 154 19.63 -4.72 6.32
N GLU A 155 18.61 -4.16 6.96
CA GLU A 155 17.95 -2.89 6.64
C GLU A 155 18.76 -1.65 7.08
N VAL A 156 20.05 -1.61 6.75
CA VAL A 156 21.00 -0.61 7.25
C VAL A 156 20.70 0.77 6.66
N ASP A 157 20.58 0.87 5.34
CA ASP A 157 20.34 2.14 4.65
C ASP A 157 18.92 2.64 4.89
N THR A 158 17.95 1.73 4.92
CA THR A 158 16.54 1.98 5.28
C THR A 158 16.45 2.56 6.69
N THR A 159 17.15 1.96 7.65
CA THR A 159 17.22 2.47 9.02
C THR A 159 17.84 3.87 9.06
N ALA A 160 18.93 4.10 8.33
CA ALA A 160 19.58 5.41 8.28
C ALA A 160 18.63 6.49 7.73
N ARG A 161 17.97 6.23 6.60
CA ARG A 161 16.97 7.15 6.01
C ARG A 161 15.85 7.50 6.97
N ILE A 162 15.25 6.50 7.61
CA ILE A 162 14.15 6.71 8.58
C ILE A 162 14.61 7.61 9.73
N ARG A 163 15.81 7.34 10.29
CA ARG A 163 16.39 8.16 11.37
C ARG A 163 16.60 9.61 10.91
N ASP A 164 17.17 9.80 9.74
CA ASP A 164 17.42 11.13 9.16
C ASP A 164 16.12 11.89 8.92
N TRP A 165 15.08 11.24 8.39
CA TRP A 165 13.78 11.86 8.14
C TRP A 165 13.06 12.25 9.44
N LEU A 166 13.10 11.40 10.47
CA LEU A 166 12.56 11.70 11.79
C LEU A 166 13.28 12.89 12.44
N GLN A 167 14.62 12.87 12.44
CA GLN A 167 15.43 13.94 13.01
C GLN A 167 15.24 15.26 12.27
N SER A 168 15.17 15.23 10.93
CA SER A 168 14.86 16.40 10.10
C SER A 168 13.47 16.95 10.38
N GLY A 169 12.52 16.10 10.76
CA GLY A 169 11.19 16.47 11.26
C GLY A 169 11.17 16.97 12.71
N GLY A 170 12.32 17.08 13.38
CA GLY A 170 12.43 17.49 14.78
C GLY A 170 11.95 16.42 15.78
N ILE A 171 11.83 15.16 15.37
CA ILE A 171 11.37 14.05 16.20
C ILE A 171 12.58 13.38 16.86
N SER A 172 12.51 13.20 18.18
CA SER A 172 13.59 12.60 18.95
C SER A 172 13.63 11.08 18.80
N LEU A 173 14.81 10.55 18.51
CA LEU A 173 15.08 9.11 18.52
C LEU A 173 15.39 8.66 19.96
N LEU A 174 14.88 7.49 20.33
CA LEU A 174 15.22 6.84 21.60
C LEU A 174 16.47 5.97 21.43
N PRO A 175 17.40 5.97 22.41
CA PRO A 175 18.72 5.36 22.28
C PRO A 175 18.72 3.85 22.57
N TYR A 176 17.83 3.10 21.94
CA TYR A 176 17.83 1.64 22.04
C TYR A 176 18.99 1.03 21.24
N GLU A 177 19.64 0.00 21.80
CA GLU A 177 20.71 -0.73 21.12
C GLU A 177 20.12 -1.69 20.07
N LEU A 178 19.86 -1.15 18.88
CA LEU A 178 19.32 -1.87 17.73
C LEU A 178 20.33 -1.85 16.58
N LYS A 179 20.56 -3.02 15.95
CA LYS A 179 21.41 -3.13 14.75
C LYS A 179 20.74 -2.44 13.55
N THR A 180 19.46 -2.73 13.34
CA THR A 180 18.58 -2.10 12.36
C THR A 180 17.23 -1.80 13.02
N GLY A 181 16.45 -0.90 12.43
CA GLY A 181 15.25 -0.34 13.02
C GLY A 181 15.49 0.96 13.78
N ALA A 182 14.40 1.69 14.03
CA ALA A 182 14.42 2.95 14.74
C ALA A 182 13.24 3.05 15.70
N VAL A 183 13.44 3.71 16.83
CA VAL A 183 12.38 4.04 17.77
C VAL A 183 12.41 5.54 18.01
N ALA A 184 11.26 6.18 17.87
CA ALA A 184 11.08 7.60 18.11
C ALA A 184 9.98 7.85 19.14
N GLU A 185 9.94 9.05 19.68
CA GLU A 185 8.90 9.47 20.62
C GLU A 185 8.47 10.91 20.32
N VAL A 186 7.15 11.15 20.40
CA VAL A 186 6.53 12.48 20.23
C VAL A 186 5.62 12.74 21.42
N GLY A 187 5.63 13.97 21.95
CA GLY A 187 4.78 14.37 23.08
C GLY A 187 5.48 14.36 24.43
N SER A 188 4.70 14.51 25.50
CA SER A 188 5.22 14.58 26.87
C SER A 188 4.23 13.99 27.88
N GLY A 189 4.68 13.67 29.09
CA GLY A 189 3.88 13.08 30.16
C GLY A 189 3.96 11.55 30.25
N ASP A 190 3.26 10.96 31.22
CA ASP A 190 3.54 9.57 31.63
C ASP A 190 2.81 8.50 30.82
N LYS A 191 1.69 8.85 30.16
CA LYS A 191 0.91 7.91 29.34
C LYS A 191 1.58 7.71 27.99
N VAL A 192 1.82 6.46 27.61
CA VAL A 192 2.46 6.11 26.33
C VAL A 192 1.58 5.14 25.54
N ILE A 193 1.37 5.43 24.26
CA ILE A 193 0.89 4.45 23.27
C ILE A 193 1.97 4.22 22.21
N ALA A 194 1.91 3.10 21.51
CA ALA A 194 2.85 2.75 20.46
C ALA A 194 2.16 2.67 19.08
N LEU A 195 2.84 3.16 18.04
CA LEU A 195 2.51 2.94 16.64
C LEU A 195 3.65 2.15 15.99
N ARG A 196 3.35 1.11 15.22
CA ARG A 196 4.35 0.25 14.56
C ARG A 196 4.22 0.27 13.05
N ALA A 197 5.36 0.40 12.37
CA ALA A 197 5.58 0.02 10.97
C ALA A 197 6.74 -0.98 10.90
N ASP A 198 6.61 -2.00 10.07
CA ASP A 198 7.71 -2.85 9.59
C ASP A 198 8.47 -2.14 8.45
N ILE A 199 9.73 -2.52 8.23
CA ILE A 199 10.63 -1.82 7.29
C ILE A 199 11.36 -2.74 6.31
N ASP A 200 11.29 -4.06 6.48
CA ASP A 200 12.06 -5.01 5.68
C ASP A 200 11.39 -5.38 4.35
N ALA A 201 12.19 -5.89 3.41
CA ALA A 201 11.77 -6.33 2.10
C ALA A 201 11.96 -7.86 1.92
N LEU A 202 11.52 -8.37 0.77
CA LEU A 202 11.50 -9.79 0.43
C LEU A 202 12.52 -10.15 -0.66
N PRO A 203 13.05 -11.40 -0.68
CA PRO A 203 13.96 -11.91 -1.71
C PRO A 203 13.20 -12.29 -3.00
N ILE A 204 12.62 -11.29 -3.66
CA ILE A 204 11.80 -11.42 -4.86
C ILE A 204 12.34 -10.48 -5.94
N GLU A 205 12.51 -11.00 -7.16
CA GLU A 205 12.83 -10.17 -8.33
C GLU A 205 11.58 -9.40 -8.76
N GLU A 206 11.65 -8.07 -8.73
CA GLU A 206 10.53 -7.22 -9.11
C GLU A 206 10.24 -7.28 -10.62
N ALA A 207 9.00 -7.62 -10.94
CA ALA A 207 8.45 -7.66 -12.30
C ALA A 207 7.46 -6.51 -12.58
N ALA A 208 7.16 -5.66 -11.58
CA ALA A 208 6.30 -4.50 -11.76
C ALA A 208 6.93 -3.46 -12.70
N SER A 209 6.14 -2.91 -13.62
CA SER A 209 6.59 -1.88 -14.57
C SER A 209 6.34 -0.48 -14.00
N VAL A 210 7.05 -0.13 -12.93
CA VAL A 210 6.96 1.19 -12.26
C VAL A 210 8.26 1.99 -12.39
N PRO A 211 8.21 3.34 -12.44
CA PRO A 211 9.41 4.16 -12.60
C PRO A 211 10.33 4.15 -11.37
N PHE A 212 9.84 3.66 -10.23
CA PHE A 212 10.55 3.56 -8.97
C PHE A 212 10.86 2.10 -8.60
N ARG A 213 10.99 1.21 -9.60
CA ARG A 213 11.35 -0.19 -9.38
C ARG A 213 12.63 -0.33 -8.55
N SER A 214 12.73 -1.41 -7.81
CA SER A 214 13.92 -1.83 -7.08
C SER A 214 15.17 -1.80 -7.96
N LEU A 215 16.22 -1.22 -7.39
CA LEU A 215 17.57 -1.20 -7.94
C LEU A 215 18.44 -2.32 -7.33
N ASN A 216 17.95 -3.00 -6.29
CA ASN A 216 18.60 -4.14 -5.65
C ASN A 216 18.06 -5.43 -6.28
N ALA A 217 18.82 -6.01 -7.20
CA ALA A 217 18.43 -7.24 -7.90
C ALA A 217 18.07 -8.37 -6.91
N GLY A 218 16.95 -9.05 -7.17
CA GLY A 218 16.41 -10.11 -6.33
C GLY A 218 15.77 -9.64 -5.03
N VAL A 219 15.58 -8.34 -4.80
CA VAL A 219 14.96 -7.80 -3.58
C VAL A 219 13.85 -6.81 -3.94
N MET A 220 12.69 -6.93 -3.29
CA MET A 220 11.51 -6.09 -3.56
C MET A 220 10.68 -5.88 -2.28
N HIS A 221 10.12 -4.68 -2.09
CA HIS A 221 9.04 -4.45 -1.12
C HIS A 221 7.71 -5.04 -1.61
N ALA A 222 7.64 -6.37 -1.75
CA ALA A 222 6.48 -7.09 -2.26
C ALA A 222 5.35 -7.30 -1.22
N CYS A 223 5.54 -6.83 0.02
CA CYS A 223 4.54 -6.85 1.08
C CYS A 223 4.05 -5.45 1.48
N GLY A 224 4.65 -4.38 0.92
CA GLY A 224 4.23 -2.99 1.15
C GLY A 224 4.80 -2.32 2.41
N HIS A 225 5.89 -2.84 2.99
CA HIS A 225 6.51 -2.27 4.19
C HIS A 225 7.09 -0.85 3.96
N ASP A 226 7.43 -0.52 2.71
CA ASP A 226 7.72 0.85 2.25
C ASP A 226 6.53 1.81 2.43
N ILE A 227 5.31 1.33 2.19
CA ILE A 227 4.07 2.06 2.45
C ILE A 227 3.81 2.18 3.94
N HIS A 228 3.96 1.08 4.69
CA HIS A 228 3.73 1.08 6.13
C HIS A 228 4.62 2.11 6.81
N THR A 229 5.92 2.09 6.46
CA THR A 229 6.92 3.07 6.89
C THR A 229 6.51 4.49 6.53
N SER A 230 6.10 4.75 5.27
CA SER A 230 5.70 6.08 4.81
C SER A 230 4.45 6.60 5.55
N VAL A 231 3.43 5.77 5.73
CA VAL A 231 2.21 6.12 6.49
C VAL A 231 2.54 6.48 7.93
N ILE A 232 3.36 5.68 8.61
CA ILE A 232 3.74 5.92 10.00
C ILE A 232 4.69 7.11 10.14
N LEU A 233 5.56 7.39 9.17
CA LEU A 233 6.32 8.66 9.10
C LEU A 233 5.37 9.87 8.99
N GLY A 234 4.35 9.77 8.14
CA GLY A 234 3.31 10.80 8.02
C GLY A 234 2.58 11.04 9.35
N ALA A 235 2.18 9.97 10.03
CA ALA A 235 1.58 10.04 11.35
C ALA A 235 2.53 10.70 12.38
N ALA A 236 3.80 10.32 12.38
CA ALA A 236 4.83 10.90 13.25
C ALA A 236 4.95 12.42 13.09
N LEU A 237 5.03 12.89 11.84
CA LEU A 237 5.15 14.31 11.51
C LEU A 237 3.88 15.10 11.88
N LEU A 238 2.69 14.53 11.62
CA LEU A 238 1.42 15.15 11.99
C LEU A 238 1.23 15.22 13.51
N LEU A 239 1.66 14.18 14.24
CA LEU A 239 1.69 14.19 15.70
C LEU A 239 2.66 15.26 16.21
N LYS A 240 3.83 15.40 15.58
CA LYS A 240 4.82 16.41 15.97
C LYS A 240 4.30 17.84 15.79
N GLN A 241 3.56 18.11 14.73
CA GLN A 241 2.89 19.41 14.53
C GLN A 241 1.86 19.73 15.63
N ARG A 242 1.29 18.70 16.25
CA ARG A 242 0.27 18.81 17.31
C ARG A 242 0.80 18.43 18.68
N GLU A 243 2.12 18.39 18.86
CA GLU A 243 2.77 17.81 20.03
C GLU A 243 2.29 18.43 21.35
N ALA A 244 2.10 19.75 21.37
CA ALA A 244 1.60 20.48 22.55
C ALA A 244 0.15 20.15 22.94
N GLN A 245 -0.62 19.51 22.05
CA GLN A 245 -2.01 19.10 22.29
C GLN A 245 -2.10 17.65 22.79
N LEU A 246 -0.99 16.90 22.78
CA LEU A 246 -0.96 15.51 23.20
C LEU A 246 -0.96 15.42 24.74
N ALA A 247 -1.94 14.68 25.28
CA ALA A 247 -2.02 14.37 26.71
C ALA A 247 -1.20 13.12 27.10
N GLY A 248 0.00 13.00 26.54
CA GLY A 248 0.86 11.83 26.65
C GLY A 248 1.90 11.78 25.54
N ARG A 249 2.53 10.62 25.41
CA ARG A 249 3.57 10.33 24.42
C ARG A 249 3.10 9.27 23.44
N VAL A 250 3.55 9.39 22.20
CA VAL A 250 3.40 8.36 21.17
C VAL A 250 4.78 7.86 20.82
N ARG A 251 5.04 6.58 21.13
CA ARG A 251 6.25 5.87 20.74
C ARG A 251 6.05 5.29 19.34
N ILE A 252 7.01 5.46 18.46
CA ILE A 252 6.89 5.10 17.05
C ILE A 252 7.99 4.08 16.75
N LEU A 253 7.58 2.87 16.38
CA LEU A 253 8.43 1.71 16.20
C LEU A 253 8.57 1.45 14.69
N PHE A 254 9.77 1.63 14.17
CA PHE A 254 10.16 1.19 12.84
C PHE A 254 10.93 -0.12 12.98
N GLN A 255 10.19 -1.21 12.85
CA GLN A 255 10.61 -2.56 13.19
C GLN A 255 11.30 -3.24 11.99
N PRO A 256 12.51 -3.79 12.16
CA PRO A 256 13.15 -4.64 11.14
C PRO A 256 12.54 -6.04 11.13
N ALA A 257 12.86 -6.84 10.13
CA ALA A 257 12.75 -8.30 10.16
C ALA A 257 11.38 -8.89 10.52
N GLU A 258 10.29 -8.30 10.03
CA GLU A 258 8.94 -8.87 10.14
C GLU A 258 8.85 -10.19 9.38
N GLU A 259 9.36 -10.25 8.15
CA GLU A 259 9.21 -11.40 7.23
C GLU A 259 9.94 -12.66 7.73
N SER A 260 10.83 -12.50 8.72
CA SER A 260 11.54 -13.58 9.40
C SER A 260 11.01 -13.85 10.82
N PHE A 261 9.96 -13.14 11.24
CA PHE A 261 9.29 -13.20 12.54
C PHE A 261 10.21 -12.96 13.75
N GLY A 262 11.27 -12.16 13.55
CA GLY A 262 12.30 -11.87 14.54
C GLY A 262 12.32 -10.42 15.03
N GLY A 263 11.71 -9.50 14.28
CA GLY A 263 11.69 -8.07 14.52
C GLY A 263 11.09 -7.68 15.86
N ALA A 264 9.84 -8.07 16.09
CA ALA A 264 9.12 -7.72 17.30
C ALA A 264 9.83 -8.20 18.57
N LYS A 265 10.36 -9.43 18.55
CA LYS A 265 11.14 -10.00 19.66
C LYS A 265 12.40 -9.18 19.95
N THR A 266 13.07 -8.68 18.92
CA THR A 266 14.28 -7.85 19.06
C THR A 266 13.95 -6.55 19.75
N LEU A 267 12.89 -5.88 19.33
CA LEU A 267 12.42 -4.64 19.93
C LEU A 267 11.95 -4.84 21.38
N ILE A 268 11.17 -5.88 21.66
CA ILE A 268 10.70 -6.19 23.02
C ILE A 268 11.88 -6.44 23.96
N ARG A 269 12.90 -7.20 23.53
CA ARG A 269 14.12 -7.43 24.33
C ARG A 269 14.90 -6.14 24.62
N ALA A 270 14.84 -5.15 23.73
CA ALA A 270 15.44 -3.85 23.94
C ALA A 270 14.65 -2.98 24.94
N GLY A 271 13.47 -3.40 25.39
CA GLY A 271 12.65 -2.67 26.36
C GLY A 271 11.66 -1.68 25.75
N VAL A 272 11.40 -1.74 24.42
CA VAL A 272 10.57 -0.71 23.76
C VAL A 272 9.12 -0.65 24.25
N LEU A 273 8.63 -1.69 24.93
CA LEU A 273 7.27 -1.74 25.50
C LEU A 273 7.16 -1.17 26.91
N GLU A 274 8.28 -0.80 27.55
CA GLU A 274 8.25 -0.25 28.91
C GLU A 274 7.40 1.02 28.97
N GLY A 275 6.37 1.00 29.84
CA GLY A 275 5.42 2.10 30.03
C GLY A 275 4.35 2.23 28.93
N VAL A 276 4.35 1.38 27.90
CA VAL A 276 3.36 1.42 26.81
C VAL A 276 2.04 0.78 27.27
N SER A 277 0.95 1.54 27.16
CA SER A 277 -0.39 1.10 27.59
C SER A 277 -1.18 0.41 26.48
N ALA A 278 -0.93 0.76 25.22
CA ALA A 278 -1.53 0.12 24.06
C ALA A 278 -0.65 0.28 22.82
N ILE A 279 -0.72 -0.67 21.89
CA ILE A 279 0.01 -0.62 20.61
C ILE A 279 -0.94 -0.77 19.42
N PHE A 280 -0.67 -0.03 18.35
CA PHE A 280 -1.39 -0.10 17.09
C PHE A 280 -0.43 -0.34 15.94
N GLY A 281 -0.84 -1.19 15.00
CA GLY A 281 -0.12 -1.45 13.76
C GLY A 281 -1.11 -1.55 12.61
N MET A 282 -0.60 -1.45 11.38
CA MET A 282 -1.41 -1.60 10.18
C MET A 282 -0.69 -2.45 9.14
N HIS A 283 -1.47 -3.14 8.33
CA HIS A 283 -1.03 -3.76 7.10
C HIS A 283 -1.85 -3.23 5.93
N ASN A 284 -1.22 -3.01 4.79
CA ASN A 284 -1.93 -2.70 3.56
C ASN A 284 -2.69 -3.95 3.08
N GLU A 285 -3.93 -3.81 2.63
CA GLU A 285 -4.74 -4.92 2.14
C GLU A 285 -5.02 -4.77 0.65
N PRO A 286 -4.31 -5.54 -0.21
CA PRO A 286 -4.41 -5.42 -1.66
C PRO A 286 -5.82 -5.68 -2.19
N GLY A 287 -6.56 -6.60 -1.54
CA GLY A 287 -7.92 -6.97 -1.94
C GLY A 287 -8.98 -5.93 -1.59
N LEU A 288 -8.66 -4.95 -0.75
CA LEU A 288 -9.60 -3.90 -0.35
C LEU A 288 -9.34 -2.59 -1.14
N PRO A 289 -10.41 -1.95 -1.65
CA PRO A 289 -10.30 -0.63 -2.27
C PRO A 289 -9.67 0.44 -1.35
N VAL A 290 -8.93 1.39 -1.93
CA VAL A 290 -8.53 2.60 -1.19
C VAL A 290 -9.78 3.30 -0.68
N GLY A 291 -9.82 3.57 0.62
CA GLY A 291 -11.03 4.07 1.26
C GLY A 291 -11.58 3.15 2.34
N GLU A 292 -11.25 1.87 2.22
CA GLU A 292 -11.77 0.79 3.04
C GLU A 292 -10.80 0.48 4.20
N PHE A 293 -11.36 0.11 5.34
CA PHE A 293 -10.64 -0.22 6.56
C PHE A 293 -11.27 -1.48 7.16
N ALA A 294 -10.47 -2.45 7.57
CA ALA A 294 -10.99 -3.67 8.19
C ALA A 294 -10.19 -4.04 9.44
N THR A 295 -10.89 -4.45 10.48
CA THR A 295 -10.28 -5.07 11.67
C THR A 295 -11.32 -5.93 12.37
N ARG A 296 -10.89 -6.69 13.38
CA ARG A 296 -11.74 -7.52 14.22
C ARG A 296 -11.15 -7.63 15.62
N GLY A 297 -12.01 -7.79 16.62
CA GLY A 297 -11.61 -8.23 17.94
C GLY A 297 -11.34 -9.74 17.96
N GLY A 298 -10.46 -10.19 18.86
CA GLY A 298 -10.05 -11.58 18.93
C GLY A 298 -9.08 -11.96 17.82
N ALA A 299 -9.07 -13.24 17.45
CA ALA A 299 -8.11 -13.74 16.47
C ALA A 299 -8.28 -13.06 15.10
N PHE A 300 -7.16 -12.71 14.46
CA PHE A 300 -7.13 -12.02 13.18
C PHE A 300 -6.16 -12.68 12.19
N TYR A 301 -4.89 -12.85 12.55
CA TYR A 301 -3.90 -13.61 11.75
C TYR A 301 -3.59 -14.94 12.44
N ALA A 302 -3.35 -15.98 11.65
CA ALA A 302 -3.02 -17.31 12.14
C ALA A 302 -1.59 -17.38 12.69
N ASN A 303 -1.34 -18.37 13.53
CA ASN A 303 0.03 -18.77 13.82
C ASN A 303 0.68 -19.40 12.57
N VAL A 304 2.00 -19.44 12.55
CA VAL A 304 2.75 -20.20 11.54
C VAL A 304 3.79 -21.05 12.26
N ASP A 305 3.50 -22.33 12.44
CA ASP A 305 4.51 -23.29 12.89
C ASP A 305 5.10 -24.05 11.72
N ARG A 306 6.38 -24.41 11.83
CA ARG A 306 7.05 -25.35 10.93
C ARG A 306 7.23 -26.69 11.63
N PHE A 307 6.97 -27.78 10.91
CA PHE A 307 7.32 -29.11 11.37
C PHE A 307 8.30 -29.78 10.40
N VAL A 308 9.12 -30.68 10.94
CA VAL A 308 9.95 -31.60 10.18
C VAL A 308 9.76 -33.01 10.74
N PHE A 309 9.46 -33.98 9.87
CA PHE A 309 9.52 -35.39 10.20
C PHE A 309 10.76 -36.01 9.58
N LYS A 310 11.48 -36.80 10.37
CA LYS A 310 12.52 -37.69 9.87
C LYS A 310 12.04 -39.13 9.96
N VAL A 311 11.66 -39.71 8.83
CA VAL A 311 11.22 -41.11 8.72
C VAL A 311 12.44 -41.97 8.43
N THR A 312 12.85 -42.80 9.37
CA THR A 312 14.00 -43.69 9.28
C THR A 312 13.52 -45.14 9.27
N GLY A 313 13.70 -45.79 8.13
CA GLY A 313 13.46 -47.21 7.91
C GLY A 313 14.77 -47.99 7.86
N LYS A 314 14.92 -48.81 6.82
CA LYS A 314 16.10 -49.64 6.58
C LYS A 314 16.26 -49.82 5.08
N GLY A 315 17.39 -49.38 4.54
CA GLY A 315 17.65 -49.52 3.12
C GLY A 315 17.76 -50.99 2.67
N ALA A 316 17.38 -51.26 1.43
CA ALA A 316 17.50 -52.58 0.81
C ALA A 316 17.51 -52.46 -0.72
N HIS A 317 17.94 -53.53 -1.39
CA HIS A 317 17.77 -53.63 -2.84
C HIS A 317 16.27 -53.67 -3.19
N ALA A 318 15.81 -52.92 -4.19
CA ALA A 318 14.39 -52.81 -4.51
C ALA A 318 13.72 -54.16 -4.86
N ALA A 319 14.47 -55.12 -5.40
CA ALA A 319 14.01 -56.49 -5.65
C ALA A 319 13.90 -57.39 -4.39
N ARG A 320 14.36 -56.92 -3.22
CA ARG A 320 14.32 -57.66 -1.94
C ARG A 320 13.68 -56.80 -0.84
N PRO A 321 12.44 -56.32 -1.02
CA PRO A 321 11.84 -55.34 -0.11
C PRO A 321 11.62 -55.88 1.31
N HIS A 322 11.48 -57.20 1.47
CA HIS A 322 11.34 -57.87 2.77
C HIS A 322 12.59 -57.76 3.67
N GLU A 323 13.75 -57.39 3.12
CA GLU A 323 14.99 -57.19 3.89
C GLU A 323 15.12 -55.76 4.46
N GLY A 324 14.29 -54.84 3.98
CA GLY A 324 14.28 -53.42 4.34
C GLY A 324 13.02 -52.96 5.05
N LYS A 325 12.95 -51.65 5.29
CA LYS A 325 11.78 -50.91 5.75
C LYS A 325 11.69 -49.67 4.87
N ASP A 326 10.75 -49.67 3.94
CA ASP A 326 10.66 -48.66 2.90
C ASP A 326 10.22 -47.30 3.46
N ALA A 327 11.19 -46.40 3.64
CA ALA A 327 10.93 -45.05 4.15
C ALA A 327 10.08 -44.19 3.19
N ILE A 328 10.13 -44.43 1.87
CA ILE A 328 9.28 -43.71 0.90
C ILE A 328 7.83 -44.11 1.10
N LEU A 329 7.56 -45.41 1.20
CA LEU A 329 6.20 -45.91 1.44
C LEU A 329 5.63 -45.37 2.75
N LEU A 330 6.42 -45.42 3.83
CA LEU A 330 6.01 -44.93 5.15
C LEU A 330 5.73 -43.43 5.14
N ALA A 331 6.63 -42.64 4.56
CA ALA A 331 6.44 -41.20 4.46
C ALA A 331 5.19 -40.85 3.64
N SER A 332 4.95 -41.54 2.52
CA SER A 332 3.77 -41.32 1.66
C SER A 332 2.45 -41.61 2.39
N GLN A 333 2.41 -42.68 3.18
CA GLN A 333 1.25 -43.00 4.00
C GLN A 333 1.07 -42.01 5.15
N LEU A 334 2.18 -41.58 5.78
CA LEU A 334 2.13 -40.57 6.83
C LEU A 334 1.56 -39.24 6.30
N VAL A 335 1.99 -38.77 5.12
CA VAL A 335 1.43 -37.57 4.47
C VAL A 335 -0.10 -37.67 4.34
N THR A 336 -0.58 -38.83 3.86
CA THR A 336 -2.02 -39.08 3.71
C THR A 336 -2.74 -39.06 5.06
N LEU A 337 -2.16 -39.70 6.08
CA LEU A 337 -2.75 -39.78 7.41
C LEU A 337 -2.79 -38.43 8.13
N LEU A 338 -1.78 -37.57 7.94
CA LEU A 338 -1.76 -36.22 8.53
C LEU A 338 -2.96 -35.38 8.10
N GLN A 339 -3.49 -35.59 6.88
CA GLN A 339 -4.70 -34.89 6.40
C GLN A 339 -5.97 -35.27 7.19
N SER A 340 -5.96 -36.41 7.89
CA SER A 340 -7.06 -36.80 8.78
C SER A 340 -7.13 -35.94 10.04
N VAL A 341 -6.02 -35.35 10.49
CA VAL A 341 -5.97 -34.54 11.71
C VAL A 341 -6.82 -33.29 11.52
N ALA A 342 -6.57 -32.52 10.46
CA ALA A 342 -7.34 -31.31 10.17
C ALA A 342 -8.82 -31.61 9.87
N SER A 343 -9.13 -32.78 9.29
CA SER A 343 -10.48 -33.08 8.85
C SER A 343 -11.35 -33.78 9.89
N ARG A 344 -10.80 -34.57 10.82
CA ARG A 344 -11.56 -35.44 11.75
C ARG A 344 -11.33 -35.14 13.24
N GLU A 345 -10.20 -34.52 13.59
CA GLU A 345 -9.80 -34.32 14.99
C GLU A 345 -10.03 -32.87 15.49
N VAL A 346 -10.36 -31.98 14.56
CA VAL A 346 -10.60 -30.56 14.81
C VAL A 346 -12.07 -30.24 14.50
N ASN A 347 -12.68 -29.35 15.30
CA ASN A 347 -14.02 -28.86 15.01
C ASN A 347 -14.02 -28.17 13.64
N THR A 348 -14.98 -28.49 12.78
CA THR A 348 -15.07 -27.91 11.43
C THR A 348 -15.28 -26.39 11.41
N LEU A 349 -15.63 -25.79 12.56
CA LEU A 349 -15.72 -24.35 12.74
C LEU A 349 -14.39 -23.70 13.13
N ASP A 350 -13.41 -24.49 13.59
CA ASP A 350 -12.06 -24.01 13.89
C ASP A 350 -11.21 -24.03 12.62
N SER A 351 -10.45 -22.97 12.39
CA SER A 351 -9.49 -22.92 11.29
C SER A 351 -8.26 -23.78 11.59
N VAL A 352 -7.97 -24.77 10.75
CA VAL A 352 -6.69 -25.50 10.75
C VAL A 352 -6.25 -25.80 9.33
N VAL A 353 -5.00 -25.46 9.03
CA VAL A 353 -4.31 -25.88 7.81
C VAL A 353 -3.03 -26.59 8.21
N LEU A 354 -2.94 -27.87 7.87
CA LEU A 354 -1.74 -28.70 8.08
C LEU A 354 -1.22 -29.17 6.71
N SER A 355 -0.18 -28.50 6.23
CA SER A 355 0.33 -28.69 4.87
C SER A 355 1.73 -29.28 4.88
N VAL A 356 1.91 -30.46 4.30
CA VAL A 356 3.24 -30.98 3.95
C VAL A 356 3.66 -30.32 2.63
N THR A 357 4.75 -29.56 2.66
CA THR A 357 5.19 -28.73 1.53
C THR A 357 6.49 -29.21 0.91
N ARG A 358 7.22 -30.11 1.58
CA ARG A 358 8.42 -30.76 1.02
C ARG A 358 8.49 -32.22 1.44
N ILE A 359 8.90 -33.05 0.49
CA ILE A 359 9.30 -34.45 0.70
C ILE A 359 10.64 -34.68 0.02
N GLN A 360 11.59 -35.28 0.72
CA GLN A 360 12.91 -35.57 0.18
C GLN A 360 13.46 -36.91 0.70
N GLY A 361 13.87 -37.78 -0.20
CA GLY A 361 14.59 -39.01 0.13
C GLY A 361 14.82 -39.89 -1.10
N GLY A 362 15.81 -40.78 -1.02
CA GLY A 362 16.26 -41.59 -2.15
C GLY A 362 17.30 -40.89 -3.02
N ASN A 363 18.23 -41.68 -3.56
CA ASN A 363 19.33 -41.21 -4.40
C ASN A 363 19.38 -41.91 -5.77
N THR A 364 18.78 -43.10 -5.89
CA THR A 364 18.80 -43.95 -7.09
C THR A 364 17.50 -44.74 -7.20
N TRP A 365 17.21 -45.25 -8.40
CA TRP A 365 15.94 -45.89 -8.76
C TRP A 365 15.77 -47.33 -8.26
N ASN A 366 16.86 -48.02 -7.88
CA ASN A 366 16.87 -49.45 -7.57
C ASN A 366 17.20 -49.79 -6.10
N VAL A 367 17.21 -48.79 -5.22
CA VAL A 367 17.51 -48.93 -3.79
C VAL A 367 16.39 -48.29 -2.98
N LEU A 368 15.87 -49.02 -1.99
CA LEU A 368 14.99 -48.44 -0.97
C LEU A 368 15.84 -47.57 -0.05
N PRO A 369 15.52 -46.27 0.12
CA PRO A 369 16.31 -45.42 1.01
C PRO A 369 16.06 -45.76 2.47
N GLU A 370 17.08 -45.52 3.29
CA GLU A 370 16.97 -45.63 4.74
C GLU A 370 16.14 -44.48 5.33
N SER A 371 16.20 -43.28 4.75
CA SER A 371 15.54 -42.10 5.33
C SER A 371 14.78 -41.26 4.30
N VAL A 372 13.66 -40.72 4.74
CA VAL A 372 12.88 -39.67 4.05
C VAL A 372 12.58 -38.56 5.05
N GLU A 373 12.74 -37.32 4.59
CA GLU A 373 12.39 -36.12 5.35
C GLU A 373 11.10 -35.50 4.78
N LEU A 374 10.18 -35.14 5.67
CA LEU A 374 9.00 -34.36 5.35
C LEU A 374 9.08 -33.02 6.09
N GLU A 375 8.69 -31.94 5.43
CA GLU A 375 8.60 -30.62 6.04
C GLU A 375 7.29 -29.96 5.63
N GLY A 376 6.77 -29.12 6.52
CA GLY A 376 5.51 -28.46 6.31
C GLY A 376 5.16 -27.44 7.38
N THR A 377 3.91 -26.98 7.35
CA THR A 377 3.40 -25.94 8.23
C THR A 377 2.07 -26.29 8.90
N LEU A 378 1.88 -25.78 10.10
CA LEU A 378 0.60 -25.77 10.81
C LEU A 378 0.15 -24.32 11.03
N ARG A 379 -1.06 -24.00 10.59
CA ARG A 379 -1.69 -22.70 10.78
C ARG A 379 -3.07 -22.83 11.41
N THR A 380 -3.33 -22.05 12.45
CA THR A 380 -4.60 -21.93 13.16
C THR A 380 -4.70 -20.59 13.87
N HIS A 381 -5.91 -20.21 14.27
CA HIS A 381 -6.18 -18.99 15.03
C HIS A 381 -6.30 -19.24 16.54
N SER A 382 -6.26 -20.50 16.98
CA SER A 382 -6.42 -20.89 18.38
C SER A 382 -5.18 -21.61 18.90
N SER A 383 -4.65 -21.12 20.02
CA SER A 383 -3.53 -21.77 20.73
C SER A 383 -3.92 -23.16 21.25
N GLU A 384 -5.16 -23.36 21.68
CA GLU A 384 -5.64 -24.67 22.13
C GLU A 384 -5.65 -25.68 20.96
N VAL A 385 -6.21 -25.27 19.82
CA VAL A 385 -6.25 -26.08 18.61
C VAL A 385 -4.83 -26.38 18.12
N GLN A 386 -3.94 -25.39 18.17
CA GLN A 386 -2.52 -25.53 17.83
C GLN A 386 -1.87 -26.64 18.66
N GLN A 387 -2.00 -26.59 19.98
CA GLN A 387 -1.40 -27.61 20.87
C GLN A 387 -2.02 -28.98 20.66
N ARG A 388 -3.35 -29.05 20.49
CA ARG A 388 -4.06 -30.30 20.21
C ARG A 388 -3.59 -30.96 18.92
N VAL A 389 -3.47 -30.19 17.84
CA VAL A 389 -2.98 -30.69 16.55
C VAL A 389 -1.52 -31.15 16.67
N LYS A 390 -0.65 -30.37 17.33
CA LYS A 390 0.75 -30.77 17.56
C LYS A 390 0.85 -32.10 18.32
N ALA A 391 0.12 -32.23 19.41
CA ALA A 391 0.07 -33.47 20.19
C ALA A 391 -0.44 -34.64 19.33
N ARG A 392 -1.54 -34.45 18.61
CA ARG A 392 -2.15 -35.51 17.80
C ARG A 392 -1.25 -35.97 16.65
N VAL A 393 -0.57 -35.03 16.00
CA VAL A 393 0.41 -35.32 14.97
C VAL A 393 1.57 -36.15 15.52
N SER A 394 2.09 -35.81 16.71
CA SER A 394 3.15 -36.57 17.37
C SER A 394 2.69 -37.97 17.78
N GLU A 395 1.46 -38.14 18.26
CA GLU A 395 0.87 -39.46 18.57
C GLU A 395 0.74 -40.34 17.33
N ILE A 396 0.25 -39.77 16.22
CA ILE A 396 0.12 -40.47 14.94
C ILE A 396 1.48 -40.96 14.47
N ALA A 397 2.49 -40.10 14.48
CA ALA A 397 3.85 -40.46 14.08
C ALA A 397 4.42 -41.60 14.93
N ALA A 398 4.24 -41.55 16.26
CA ALA A 398 4.67 -42.61 17.17
C ALA A 398 3.94 -43.94 16.91
N GLY A 399 2.62 -43.90 16.69
CA GLY A 399 1.84 -45.08 16.34
C GLY A 399 2.25 -45.70 15.01
N PHE A 400 2.51 -44.87 14.00
CA PHE A 400 3.00 -45.30 12.69
C PHE A 400 4.39 -45.94 12.78
N ALA A 401 5.31 -45.32 13.52
CA ALA A 401 6.64 -45.87 13.79
C ALA A 401 6.54 -47.28 14.40
N SER A 402 5.68 -47.46 15.40
CA SER A 402 5.44 -48.76 16.03
C SER A 402 4.82 -49.79 15.09
N ALA A 403 3.82 -49.41 14.29
CA ALA A 403 3.09 -50.34 13.42
C ALA A 403 3.96 -50.94 12.32
N PHE A 404 4.93 -50.17 11.81
CA PHE A 404 5.79 -50.60 10.70
C PHE A 404 7.19 -51.03 11.14
N GLY A 405 7.53 -50.87 12.42
CA GLY A 405 8.86 -51.15 12.96
C GLY A 405 9.91 -50.22 12.33
N ALA A 406 9.61 -48.93 12.32
CA ALA A 406 10.45 -47.84 11.84
C ALA A 406 10.64 -46.79 12.95
N GLN A 407 11.50 -45.80 12.73
CA GLN A 407 11.64 -44.64 13.60
C GLN A 407 11.10 -43.41 12.88
N ILE A 408 10.30 -42.59 13.58
CA ILE A 408 9.79 -41.32 13.05
C ILE A 408 10.03 -40.25 14.12
N ASP A 409 10.99 -39.36 13.86
CA ASP A 409 11.26 -38.21 14.74
C ASP A 409 10.45 -37.01 14.26
N VAL A 410 9.83 -36.28 15.20
CA VAL A 410 9.02 -35.08 14.91
C VAL A 410 9.67 -33.86 15.56
N PHE A 411 10.00 -32.86 14.75
CA PHE A 411 10.56 -31.59 15.20
C PHE A 411 9.58 -30.46 14.93
N TRP A 412 9.25 -29.71 15.96
CA TRP A 412 8.42 -28.51 15.86
C TRP A 412 9.27 -27.26 16.04
N TYR A 413 9.11 -26.30 15.13
CA TYR A 413 9.73 -24.99 15.19
C TYR A 413 8.62 -23.95 15.26
N ALA A 414 8.56 -23.23 16.39
CA ALA A 414 7.56 -22.19 16.58
C ALA A 414 7.90 -20.96 15.74
N GLY A 415 6.96 -20.51 14.91
CA GLY A 415 7.01 -19.18 14.29
C GLY A 415 6.17 -18.17 15.09
N PRO A 416 5.52 -17.20 14.43
CA PRO A 416 4.64 -16.26 15.11
C PRO A 416 3.42 -16.99 15.67
N THR A 417 2.95 -16.55 16.83
CA THR A 417 1.66 -16.99 17.37
C THR A 417 0.52 -16.32 16.61
N ALA A 418 -0.71 -16.80 16.82
CA ALA A 418 -1.88 -16.12 16.26
C ALA A 418 -1.95 -14.68 16.76
N LEU A 419 -2.22 -13.74 15.85
CA LEU A 419 -2.45 -12.34 16.18
C LEU A 419 -3.87 -12.22 16.74
N VAL A 420 -3.97 -11.84 18.01
CA VAL A 420 -5.24 -11.68 18.70
C VAL A 420 -5.39 -10.22 19.12
N ASN A 421 -6.25 -9.49 18.41
CA ASN A 421 -6.57 -8.12 18.75
C ASN A 421 -7.39 -8.05 20.03
N ASP A 422 -7.11 -7.03 20.84
CA ASP A 422 -8.00 -6.64 21.92
C ASP A 422 -9.31 -6.08 21.34
N GLU A 423 -10.45 -6.61 21.79
CA GLU A 423 -11.76 -6.27 21.24
C GLU A 423 -12.10 -4.78 21.40
N ARG A 424 -11.73 -4.18 22.54
CA ARG A 424 -11.97 -2.76 22.79
C ARG A 424 -11.12 -1.90 21.86
N TRP A 425 -9.85 -2.24 21.66
CA TRP A 425 -8.97 -1.44 20.80
C TRP A 425 -9.28 -1.61 19.32
N ALA A 426 -9.71 -2.80 18.89
CA ALA A 426 -10.20 -3.01 17.53
C ALA A 426 -11.46 -2.17 17.25
N ALA A 427 -12.43 -2.19 18.18
CA ALA A 427 -13.64 -1.38 18.06
C ALA A 427 -13.33 0.13 18.07
N PHE A 428 -12.39 0.57 18.92
CA PHE A 428 -11.90 1.95 18.93
C PHE A 428 -11.27 2.35 17.59
N ALA A 429 -10.42 1.50 17.02
CA ALA A 429 -9.76 1.76 15.74
C ALA A 429 -10.79 1.87 14.59
N SER A 430 -11.80 1.00 14.55
CA SER A 430 -12.92 1.10 13.60
C SER A 430 -13.68 2.42 13.77
N ASP A 431 -14.08 2.80 14.99
CA ASP A 431 -14.83 4.04 15.23
C ASP A 431 -14.05 5.29 14.82
N VAL A 432 -12.74 5.32 15.07
CA VAL A 432 -11.85 6.41 14.63
C VAL A 432 -11.74 6.44 13.10
N ALA A 433 -11.61 5.28 12.45
CA ALA A 433 -11.53 5.19 11.00
C ALA A 433 -12.82 5.67 10.31
N ASP A 434 -13.99 5.26 10.81
CA ASP A 434 -15.30 5.69 10.28
C ASP A 434 -15.47 7.21 10.39
N LYS A 435 -15.19 7.78 11.56
CA LYS A 435 -15.19 9.24 11.78
C LYS A 435 -14.21 10.01 10.90
N SER A 436 -13.15 9.33 10.46
CA SER A 436 -12.14 9.88 9.54
C SER A 436 -12.48 9.68 8.06
N GLY A 437 -13.65 9.12 7.74
CA GLY A 437 -14.15 8.94 6.38
C GLY A 437 -13.67 7.66 5.68
N TYR A 438 -13.25 6.65 6.44
CA TYR A 438 -13.11 5.29 5.92
C TYR A 438 -14.45 4.57 5.96
N ARG A 439 -14.68 3.66 5.01
CA ARG A 439 -15.73 2.67 5.16
C ARG A 439 -15.13 1.47 5.91
N THR A 440 -15.72 1.14 7.06
CA THR A 440 -15.17 0.13 7.96
C THR A 440 -15.87 -1.21 7.81
N HIS A 441 -15.10 -2.30 7.88
CA HIS A 441 -15.57 -3.68 7.82
C HIS A 441 -15.13 -4.46 9.04
N HIS A 442 -15.93 -5.47 9.39
CA HIS A 442 -15.44 -6.56 10.21
C HIS A 442 -14.55 -7.45 9.34
N ALA A 443 -13.29 -7.58 9.71
CA ALA A 443 -12.34 -8.35 8.92
C ALA A 443 -12.63 -9.86 8.99
N ASP A 444 -12.35 -10.58 7.91
CA ASP A 444 -12.29 -12.04 7.92
C ASP A 444 -11.00 -12.53 8.60
N LEU A 445 -10.91 -13.83 8.85
CA LEU A 445 -9.71 -14.44 9.41
C LEU A 445 -8.64 -14.60 8.33
N HIS A 446 -7.39 -14.24 8.65
CA HIS A 446 -6.24 -14.37 7.75
C HIS A 446 -5.38 -15.57 8.13
N LEU A 447 -5.16 -16.49 7.20
CA LEU A 447 -4.24 -17.61 7.41
C LEU A 447 -2.76 -17.22 7.27
N GLY A 448 -2.44 -15.94 7.00
CA GLY A 448 -1.07 -15.41 7.10
C GLY A 448 -0.57 -15.37 8.54
N GLY A 449 0.75 -15.25 8.72
CA GLY A 449 1.37 -14.94 10.01
C GLY A 449 1.86 -13.51 10.01
N GLU A 450 1.87 -12.88 11.18
CA GLU A 450 2.36 -11.52 11.38
C GLU A 450 3.04 -11.45 12.76
N ASP A 451 4.26 -10.93 12.80
CA ASP A 451 5.04 -10.89 14.04
C ASP A 451 4.56 -9.82 15.04
N PHE A 452 3.69 -8.89 14.62
CA PHE A 452 2.97 -7.99 15.52
C PHE A 452 2.19 -8.74 16.61
N ALA A 453 1.80 -9.99 16.34
CA ALA A 453 1.20 -10.89 17.32
C ALA A 453 2.03 -10.98 18.62
N VAL A 454 3.35 -10.88 18.54
CA VAL A 454 4.24 -10.96 19.70
C VAL A 454 4.00 -9.76 20.63
N TYR A 455 3.79 -8.55 20.12
CA TYR A 455 3.46 -7.40 20.99
C TYR A 455 2.15 -7.61 21.75
N LEU A 456 1.15 -8.18 21.08
CA LEU A 456 -0.18 -8.41 21.65
C LEU A 456 -0.19 -9.50 22.74
N GLN A 457 0.88 -10.28 22.89
CA GLN A 457 1.08 -11.16 24.04
C GLN A 457 1.49 -10.42 25.31
N HIS A 458 2.03 -9.20 25.18
CA HIS A 458 2.58 -8.42 26.29
C HIS A 458 1.67 -7.26 26.70
N ILE A 459 1.06 -6.58 25.73
CA ILE A 459 0.23 -5.40 25.94
C ILE A 459 -1.00 -5.43 25.03
N PRO A 460 -2.14 -4.83 25.44
CA PRO A 460 -3.32 -4.79 24.58
C PRO A 460 -3.08 -3.87 23.38
N GLY A 461 -3.83 -4.10 22.30
CA GLY A 461 -3.64 -3.34 21.08
C GLY A 461 -4.53 -3.81 19.94
N ALA A 462 -4.37 -3.17 18.78
CA ALA A 462 -5.10 -3.54 17.58
C ALA A 462 -4.24 -3.41 16.33
N PHE A 463 -4.31 -4.45 15.51
CA PHE A 463 -3.80 -4.50 14.15
C PHE A 463 -4.95 -4.35 13.15
N VAL A 464 -4.71 -3.61 12.07
CA VAL A 464 -5.76 -3.18 11.14
C VAL A 464 -5.32 -3.34 9.71
N SER A 465 -6.26 -3.64 8.82
CA SER A 465 -6.06 -3.72 7.39
C SER A 465 -6.57 -2.44 6.72
N ILE A 466 -5.73 -1.80 5.91
CA ILE A 466 -6.09 -0.58 5.16
C ILE A 466 -6.03 -0.87 3.67
N GLY A 467 -7.12 -0.63 2.95
CA GLY A 467 -7.22 -0.98 1.53
C GLY A 467 -6.19 -0.28 0.65
N SER A 468 -5.44 -1.08 -0.11
CA SER A 468 -4.37 -0.63 -1.02
C SER A 468 -4.63 -0.94 -2.48
N ALA A 469 -5.75 -1.60 -2.81
CA ALA A 469 -6.26 -1.79 -4.16
C ALA A 469 -5.21 -2.22 -5.20
N SER A 470 -4.44 -3.27 -4.91
CA SER A 470 -3.48 -3.81 -5.88
C SER A 470 -4.11 -4.92 -6.72
N GLU A 471 -3.76 -4.95 -8.01
CA GLU A 471 -4.15 -6.06 -8.90
C GLU A 471 -3.52 -7.39 -8.47
N PHE A 472 -2.32 -7.33 -7.91
CA PHE A 472 -1.56 -8.49 -7.47
C PHE A 472 -1.52 -8.54 -5.94
N GLY A 473 -1.62 -9.74 -5.38
CA GLY A 473 -1.55 -9.93 -3.93
C GLY A 473 -0.14 -9.72 -3.37
N LEU A 474 -0.06 -9.76 -2.04
CA LEU A 474 1.21 -9.75 -1.30
C LEU A 474 2.16 -10.85 -1.82
N HIS A 475 3.46 -10.55 -1.84
CA HIS A 475 4.56 -11.43 -2.25
C HIS A 475 4.54 -11.77 -3.76
N HIS A 476 3.67 -11.16 -4.56
CA HIS A 476 3.70 -11.31 -6.01
C HIS A 476 4.77 -10.39 -6.63
N PRO A 477 5.59 -10.86 -7.61
CA PRO A 477 6.59 -10.03 -8.28
C PRO A 477 6.08 -8.74 -8.93
N ALA A 478 4.79 -8.69 -9.26
CA ALA A 478 4.12 -7.52 -9.84
C ALA A 478 3.27 -6.73 -8.83
N PHE A 479 3.41 -6.99 -7.52
CA PHE A 479 2.72 -6.26 -6.46
C PHE A 479 2.93 -4.75 -6.62
N ASN A 480 1.84 -4.00 -6.75
CA ASN A 480 1.87 -2.55 -6.92
C ASN A 480 0.62 -1.90 -6.28
N PRO A 481 0.69 -1.54 -5.00
CA PRO A 481 -0.40 -0.91 -4.26
C PRO A 481 -0.61 0.55 -4.67
N ASP A 482 -1.84 1.03 -4.52
CA ASP A 482 -2.25 2.40 -4.84
C ASP A 482 -1.81 3.40 -3.77
N GLU A 483 -0.84 4.26 -4.12
CA GLU A 483 -0.23 5.27 -3.24
C GLU A 483 -1.23 6.29 -2.64
N ARG A 484 -2.47 6.35 -3.14
CA ARG A 484 -3.55 7.15 -2.51
C ARG A 484 -3.87 6.70 -1.09
N LEU A 485 -3.45 5.50 -0.67
CA LEU A 485 -3.57 5.09 0.74
C LEU A 485 -2.68 5.92 1.67
N ILE A 486 -1.52 6.39 1.21
CA ILE A 486 -0.55 7.18 2.01
C ILE A 486 -1.13 8.57 2.25
N ALA A 487 -1.63 9.17 1.18
CA ALA A 487 -2.26 10.46 1.21
C ALA A 487 -3.44 10.45 0.28
N ARG A 488 -4.65 10.44 0.86
CA ARG A 488 -5.85 10.73 0.07
C ARG A 488 -5.68 12.15 -0.46
N ARG A 489 -5.44 12.29 -1.77
CA ARG A 489 -5.76 13.55 -2.43
C ARG A 489 -7.19 13.87 -2.04
N ARG A 490 -7.44 15.07 -1.49
CA ARG A 490 -8.80 15.59 -1.32
C ARG A 490 -9.37 15.65 -2.74
N THR A 491 -9.95 14.56 -3.19
CA THR A 491 -10.73 14.54 -4.42
C THR A 491 -12.00 15.29 -4.06
N THR A 492 -12.11 16.50 -4.61
CA THR A 492 -13.39 17.02 -5.06
C THR A 492 -13.99 15.99 -6.03
N LEU A 493 -14.63 14.95 -5.48
CA LEU A 493 -15.41 13.92 -6.19
C LEU A 493 -14.62 13.10 -7.26
N PRO A 494 -15.12 11.90 -7.64
CA PRO A 494 -14.34 10.96 -8.42
C PRO A 494 -14.40 11.29 -9.92
N ILE A 495 -13.23 11.61 -10.51
CA ILE A 495 -13.03 11.51 -11.96
C ILE A 495 -13.04 10.02 -12.31
N TRP A 496 -14.08 9.63 -13.03
CA TRP A 496 -14.20 8.33 -13.68
C TRP A 496 -13.14 8.19 -14.77
N GLN A 497 -12.15 7.32 -14.54
CA GLN A 497 -11.49 6.62 -15.64
C GLN A 497 -12.45 5.54 -16.15
N ARG A 498 -13.10 5.77 -17.30
CA ARG A 498 -13.60 4.67 -18.14
C ARG A 498 -12.73 4.55 -19.39
N ARG A 499 -12.02 3.42 -19.40
CA ARG A 499 -11.59 2.56 -20.51
C ARG A 499 -12.01 2.98 -21.93
N HIS A 500 -11.04 2.92 -22.84
CA HIS A 500 -11.26 2.45 -24.21
C HIS A 500 -11.40 0.92 -24.22
#